data_AF-A0A9D4U4A5-F1
#
_entry.id   AF-A0A9D4U4A5-F1
#
_cell.length_a   1.000
_cell.length_b   1.000
_cell.length_c   1.000
_cell.angle_alpha   90.00
_cell.angle_beta   90.00
_cell.angle_gamma   90.00
#
_symmetry.space_group_name_H-M   'P 1'
#
loop_
_entity.id
_entity.type
_entity.pdbx_description
1 polymer ?
#
loop_
_entity_poly.entity_id
_entity_poly.type
_entity_poly.pdbx_seq_one_letter_code
_entity_poly.pdbx_strand_id
1 'polypeptide(L)'
;ENTELFVSTSNIWNFVGRLVGGYMSETSTSVYGHPRTLGLALAQVVMAAGHILFATAPPKTIYVAVFLVAAGYGAEWAIFPTALSELFGLQNFGILYNFVTMASPAGSLIYSTFIAGPVYDRQARKQGSSTCEGTICFGTTFFIMAAVCVIAAALSIALAIRTRSFYRRCY
;
A
#
# COMPACT_ATOMS: atom_id res chain seq x y z
N GLU A 1 -24.71 -9.78 -1.19
CA GLU A 1 -24.62 -9.05 -2.48
C GLU A 1 -23.46 -8.05 -2.58
N ASN A 2 -23.18 -7.19 -1.61
CA ASN A 2 -22.16 -6.13 -1.80
C ASN A 2 -20.68 -6.59 -1.74
N THR A 3 -20.39 -7.75 -1.17
CA THR A 3 -19.00 -8.23 -1.00
C THR A 3 -18.36 -8.61 -2.33
N GLU A 4 -19.10 -9.24 -3.25
CA GLU A 4 -18.59 -9.62 -4.57
C GLU A 4 -18.29 -8.39 -5.43
N LEU A 5 -19.16 -7.38 -5.39
CA LEU A 5 -18.92 -6.10 -6.05
C LEU A 5 -17.68 -5.40 -5.49
N PHE A 6 -17.48 -5.44 -4.17
CA PHE A 6 -16.30 -4.87 -3.52
C PHE A 6 -15.01 -5.58 -3.96
N VAL A 7 -15.00 -6.91 -3.94
CA VAL A 7 -13.83 -7.72 -4.34
C VAL A 7 -13.52 -7.54 -5.82
N SER A 8 -14.52 -7.62 -6.69
CA SER A 8 -14.35 -7.41 -8.13
C SER A 8 -13.83 -6.01 -8.44
N THR A 9 -14.38 -4.97 -7.82
CA THR A 9 -13.92 -3.59 -7.99
C THR A 9 -12.46 -3.43 -7.52
N SER A 10 -12.10 -4.04 -6.39
CA SER A 10 -10.72 -4.04 -5.88
C SER A 10 -9.75 -4.69 -6.87
N ASN A 11 -10.12 -5.84 -7.45
CA ASN A 11 -9.27 -6.54 -8.42
C ASN A 11 -9.06 -5.74 -9.71
N ILE A 12 -10.12 -5.09 -10.22
CA ILE A 12 -10.03 -4.23 -11.41
C ILE A 12 -9.04 -3.08 -11.15
N TRP A 13 -9.20 -2.36 -10.03
CA TRP A 13 -8.32 -1.24 -9.72
C TRP A 13 -6.90 -1.67 -9.38
N ASN A 14 -6.71 -2.87 -8.81
CA ASN A 14 -5.39 -3.45 -8.64
C ASN A 14 -4.69 -3.68 -9.98
N PHE A 15 -5.40 -4.28 -10.94
CA PHE A 15 -4.87 -4.50 -12.29
C PHE A 15 -4.50 -3.19 -12.98
N VAL A 16 -5.40 -2.19 -12.95
CA VAL A 16 -5.14 -0.86 -13.51
C VAL A 16 -3.94 -0.21 -12.83
N GLY A 17 -3.84 -0.30 -11.49
CA GLY A 17 -2.71 0.21 -10.73
C GLY A 17 -1.37 -0.40 -11.15
N ARG A 18 -1.34 -1.72 -11.39
CA ARG A 18 -0.12 -2.41 -11.88
C ARG A 18 0.31 -1.91 -13.25
N LEU A 19 -0.65 -1.77 -14.18
CA LEU A 19 -0.38 -1.27 -15.53
C LEU A 19 0.11 0.18 -15.53
N VAL A 20 -0.66 1.07 -14.91
CA VAL A 20 -0.37 2.51 -14.90
C VAL A 20 0.88 2.80 -14.08
N GLY A 21 1.00 2.21 -12.88
CA GLY A 21 2.16 2.39 -12.02
C GLY A 21 3.46 1.90 -12.64
N GLY A 22 3.44 0.73 -13.28
CA GLY A 22 4.59 0.21 -14.02
C GLY A 22 4.99 1.10 -15.19
N TYR A 23 4.03 1.47 -16.04
CA TYR A 23 4.28 2.33 -17.21
C TYR A 23 4.77 3.73 -16.83
N MET A 24 4.13 4.37 -15.85
CA MET A 24 4.53 5.69 -15.38
C MET A 24 5.90 5.66 -14.69
N SER A 25 6.19 4.60 -13.93
CA SER A 25 7.52 4.44 -13.32
C SER A 25 8.61 4.28 -14.38
N GLU A 26 8.36 3.47 -15.42
CA GLU A 26 9.31 3.27 -16.52
C GLU A 26 9.57 4.59 -17.25
N THR A 27 8.51 5.31 -17.61
CA THR A 27 8.60 6.59 -18.30
C THR A 27 9.32 7.62 -17.43
N SER A 28 9.02 7.66 -16.12
CA SER A 28 9.64 8.60 -15.19
C SER A 28 11.15 8.36 -15.04
N THR A 29 11.58 7.10 -15.05
CA THR A 29 13.00 6.75 -14.93
C THR A 29 13.74 6.94 -16.25
N SER A 30 13.19 6.46 -17.36
CA SER A 30 13.83 6.53 -18.67
C SER A 30 13.90 7.95 -19.26
N VAL A 31 12.88 8.78 -19.04
CA VAL A 31 12.80 10.13 -19.63
C VAL A 31 13.37 11.21 -18.71
N TYR A 32 13.11 11.12 -17.40
CA TYR A 32 13.47 12.17 -16.44
C TYR A 32 14.63 11.80 -15.50
N GLY A 33 15.17 10.56 -15.59
CA GLY A 33 16.23 10.07 -14.71
C GLY A 33 15.82 9.99 -13.24
N HIS A 34 14.52 9.93 -12.95
CA HIS A 34 14.02 9.86 -11.58
C HIS A 34 14.11 8.44 -11.02
N PRO A 35 14.55 8.27 -9.75
CA PRO A 35 14.60 6.96 -9.12
C PRO A 35 13.19 6.38 -8.94
N ARG A 36 13.02 5.09 -9.26
CA ARG A 36 11.73 4.38 -9.15
C ARG A 36 11.12 4.40 -7.74
N THR A 37 11.96 4.59 -6.72
CA THR A 37 11.54 4.76 -5.33
C THR A 37 10.65 5.97 -5.10
N LEU A 38 10.68 6.99 -5.98
CA LEU A 38 9.69 8.09 -5.96
C LEU A 38 8.30 7.61 -6.40
N GLY A 39 8.23 6.71 -7.38
CA GLY A 39 6.97 6.06 -7.78
C GLY A 39 6.38 5.22 -6.66
N LEU A 40 7.24 4.50 -5.92
CA LEU A 40 6.82 3.77 -4.70
C LEU A 40 6.29 4.72 -3.63
N ALA A 41 6.98 5.83 -3.37
CA ALA A 41 6.51 6.83 -2.39
C ALA A 41 5.15 7.42 -2.78
N LEU A 42 4.95 7.76 -4.06
CA LEU A 42 3.67 8.23 -4.57
C LEU A 42 2.55 7.20 -4.38
N ALA A 43 2.81 5.94 -4.72
CA ALA A 43 1.85 4.85 -4.51
C ALA A 43 1.47 4.72 -3.02
N GLN A 44 2.45 4.82 -2.12
CA GLN A 44 2.24 4.75 -0.67
C GLN A 44 1.43 5.93 -0.13
N VAL A 45 1.63 7.14 -0.64
CA VAL A 45 0.82 8.32 -0.29
C VAL A 45 -0.63 8.16 -0.76
N VAL A 46 -0.84 7.66 -1.99
CA VAL A 46 -2.19 7.38 -2.53
C VAL A 46 -2.90 6.33 -1.67
N MET A 47 -2.21 5.25 -1.28
CA MET A 47 -2.77 4.26 -0.36
C MET A 47 -3.09 4.86 1.00
N ALA A 48 -2.22 5.70 1.56
CA ALA A 48 -2.47 6.35 2.87
C ALA A 48 -3.75 7.18 2.84
N ALA A 49 -3.98 7.95 1.77
CA ALA A 49 -5.22 8.69 1.58
C ALA A 49 -6.46 7.78 1.54
N GLY A 50 -6.37 6.64 0.86
CA GLY A 50 -7.41 5.61 0.85
C GLY A 50 -7.71 5.03 2.24
N HIS A 51 -6.67 4.75 3.04
CA HIS A 51 -6.85 4.28 4.42
C HIS A 51 -7.49 5.33 5.32
N ILE A 52 -7.13 6.62 5.18
CA ILE A 52 -7.78 7.71 5.92
C ILE A 52 -9.27 7.83 5.54
N LEU A 53 -9.60 7.65 4.26
CA LEU A 53 -11.00 7.62 3.81
C LEU A 53 -11.77 6.43 4.40
N PHE A 54 -11.15 5.25 4.52
CA PHE A 54 -11.76 4.11 5.23
C PHE A 54 -11.95 4.40 6.72
N ALA A 55 -11.01 5.11 7.35
CA ALA A 55 -11.10 5.44 8.78
C ALA A 55 -12.21 6.46 9.10
N THR A 56 -12.40 7.44 8.22
CA THR A 56 -13.40 8.51 8.39
C THR A 56 -14.78 8.10 7.87
N ALA A 57 -14.82 7.22 6.87
CA ALA A 57 -15.99 6.60 6.25
C ALA A 57 -17.25 7.49 6.13
N PRO A 58 -17.16 8.64 5.44
CA PRO A 58 -18.34 9.37 5.02
C PRO A 58 -19.24 8.52 4.11
N PRO A 59 -20.56 8.73 4.13
CA PRO A 59 -21.47 8.00 3.24
C PRO A 59 -21.06 8.22 1.77
N LYS A 60 -21.00 7.13 1.00
CA LYS A 60 -20.63 7.05 -0.43
C LYS A 60 -19.14 7.13 -0.81
N THR A 61 -18.20 7.29 0.13
CA THR A 61 -16.76 7.37 -0.22
C THR A 61 -16.04 6.03 -0.25
N ILE A 62 -16.72 4.93 0.15
CA ILE A 62 -16.09 3.61 0.26
C ILE A 62 -15.51 3.11 -1.06
N TYR A 63 -16.19 3.34 -2.19
CA TYR A 63 -15.69 2.94 -3.52
C TYR A 63 -14.46 3.76 -3.94
N VAL A 64 -14.39 5.02 -3.54
CA VAL A 64 -13.22 5.88 -3.77
C VAL A 64 -12.04 5.40 -2.92
N ALA A 65 -12.29 5.05 -1.66
CA ALA A 65 -11.26 4.47 -0.78
C ALA A 65 -10.71 3.15 -1.35
N VAL A 66 -11.59 2.26 -1.83
CA VAL A 66 -11.21 1.01 -2.51
C VAL A 66 -10.34 1.29 -3.72
N PHE A 67 -10.76 2.20 -4.59
CA PHE A 67 -10.01 2.60 -5.77
C PHE A 67 -8.58 3.04 -5.40
N LEU A 68 -8.44 3.96 -4.44
CA LEU A 68 -7.14 4.51 -4.06
C LEU A 68 -6.23 3.44 -3.46
N VAL A 69 -6.73 2.62 -2.53
CA VAL A 69 -5.94 1.55 -1.92
C VAL A 69 -5.57 0.49 -2.94
N ALA A 70 -6.51 -0.01 -3.73
CA ALA A 70 -6.26 -1.07 -4.71
C ALA A 70 -5.32 -0.62 -5.82
N ALA A 71 -5.50 0.58 -6.36
CA ALA A 71 -4.62 1.13 -7.40
C ALA A 71 -3.21 1.41 -6.87
N GLY A 72 -3.08 2.01 -5.68
CA GLY A 72 -1.79 2.24 -5.04
C GLY A 72 -1.06 0.94 -4.72
N TYR A 73 -1.76 -0.07 -4.19
CA TYR A 73 -1.21 -1.39 -3.93
C TYR A 73 -0.77 -2.08 -5.22
N GLY A 74 -1.57 -1.98 -6.29
CA GLY A 74 -1.20 -2.48 -7.61
C GLY A 74 0.08 -1.83 -8.13
N ALA A 75 0.16 -0.50 -8.07
CA ALA A 75 1.35 0.23 -8.49
C ALA A 75 2.59 -0.17 -7.67
N GLU A 76 2.46 -0.30 -6.35
CA GLU A 76 3.55 -0.73 -5.47
C GLU A 76 4.12 -2.10 -5.90
N TRP A 77 3.25 -3.10 -6.10
CA TRP A 77 3.69 -4.44 -6.52
C TRP A 77 4.23 -4.53 -7.94
N ALA A 78 3.93 -3.55 -8.80
CA ALA A 78 4.54 -3.46 -10.13
C ALA A 78 5.94 -2.83 -10.06
N ILE A 79 6.12 -1.79 -9.25
CA ILE A 79 7.38 -1.03 -9.18
C ILE A 79 8.40 -1.72 -8.27
N PHE A 80 7.95 -2.35 -7.20
CA PHE A 80 8.82 -2.90 -6.14
C PHE A 80 9.84 -3.93 -6.66
N PRO A 81 9.47 -4.98 -7.43
CA PRO A 81 10.43 -5.96 -7.93
C PRO A 81 11.49 -5.30 -8.84
N THR A 82 11.05 -4.38 -9.71
CA THR A 82 11.95 -3.66 -10.62
C THR A 82 12.93 -2.79 -9.85
N ALA A 83 12.45 -1.97 -8.91
CA ALA A 83 13.30 -1.14 -8.06
C ALA A 83 14.30 -1.97 -7.24
N LEU A 84 13.88 -3.14 -6.73
CA LEU A 84 14.73 -4.05 -5.98
C LEU A 84 15.86 -4.62 -6.87
N SER A 85 15.53 -5.04 -8.09
CA SER A 85 16.51 -5.57 -9.05
C SER A 85 17.51 -4.51 -9.53
N GLU A 86 17.09 -3.25 -9.67
CA GLU A 86 17.96 -2.13 -10.05
C GLU A 86 18.94 -1.75 -8.93
N LEU A 87 18.50 -1.77 -7.67
CA LEU A 87 19.33 -1.35 -6.53
C LEU A 87 20.30 -2.42 -6.05
N PHE A 88 19.89 -3.69 -6.05
CA PHE A 88 20.66 -4.80 -5.47
C PHE A 88 21.23 -5.77 -6.51
N GLY A 89 20.86 -5.57 -7.78
CA GLY A 89 21.24 -6.46 -8.87
C GLY A 89 20.47 -7.79 -8.86
N LEU A 90 20.72 -8.61 -9.88
CA LEU A 90 19.99 -9.86 -10.10
C LEU A 90 20.58 -11.08 -9.38
N GLN A 91 21.83 -11.01 -8.91
CA GLN A 91 22.57 -12.16 -8.40
C GLN A 91 21.88 -12.84 -7.20
N ASN A 92 21.33 -12.06 -6.27
CA ASN A 92 20.60 -12.57 -5.10
C ASN A 92 19.13 -12.08 -5.07
N PHE A 93 18.58 -11.71 -6.23
CA PHE A 93 17.25 -11.11 -6.32
C PHE A 93 16.15 -12.00 -5.73
N GLY A 94 16.19 -13.31 -6.04
CA GLY A 94 15.18 -14.24 -5.53
C GLY A 94 15.15 -14.33 -4.01
N ILE A 95 16.30 -14.33 -3.34
CA ILE A 95 16.38 -14.38 -1.87
C ILE A 95 15.84 -13.07 -1.28
N LEU A 96 16.30 -11.93 -1.82
CA LEU A 96 15.91 -10.62 -1.32
C LEU A 96 14.41 -10.35 -1.53
N TYR A 97 13.88 -10.68 -2.71
CA TYR A 97 12.46 -10.53 -3.02
C TYR A 97 11.60 -11.37 -2.09
N ASN A 98 11.92 -12.65 -1.91
CA ASN A 98 11.18 -13.53 -1.00
C ASN A 98 11.29 -13.08 0.45
N PHE A 99 12.45 -12.56 0.87
CA PHE A 99 12.61 -12.02 2.22
C PHE A 99 11.67 -10.84 2.49
N VAL A 100 11.50 -9.94 1.51
CA VAL A 100 10.57 -8.83 1.66
C VAL A 100 9.11 -9.28 1.54
N THR A 101 8.78 -10.24 0.66
CA THR A 101 7.40 -10.73 0.57
C THR A 101 6.95 -11.49 1.82
N MET A 102 7.86 -12.04 2.64
CA MET A 102 7.54 -12.57 3.98
C MET A 102 6.99 -11.50 4.93
N ALA A 103 7.23 -10.20 4.67
CA ALA A 103 6.59 -9.14 5.44
C ALA A 103 5.06 -9.13 5.27
N SER A 104 4.53 -9.65 4.16
CA SER A 104 3.08 -9.71 3.91
C SER A 104 2.33 -10.64 4.87
N PRO A 105 2.69 -11.94 5.03
CA PRO A 105 2.05 -12.80 6.02
C PRO A 105 2.30 -12.32 7.46
N ALA A 106 3.49 -11.80 7.77
CA ALA A 106 3.79 -11.24 9.09
C ALA A 106 2.90 -10.02 9.39
N GLY A 107 2.75 -9.10 8.44
CA GLY A 107 1.87 -7.94 8.54
C GLY A 107 0.41 -8.34 8.68
N SER A 108 -0.07 -9.31 7.88
CA SER A 108 -1.44 -9.83 8.00
C SER A 108 -1.72 -10.36 9.40
N LEU A 109 -0.80 -11.14 9.98
CA LEU A 109 -0.94 -11.65 11.34
C LEU A 109 -0.97 -10.52 12.38
N ILE A 110 -0.06 -9.54 12.27
CA ILE A 110 0.02 -8.41 13.20
C ILE A 110 -1.23 -7.52 13.13
N TYR A 111 -1.60 -7.07 11.93
CA TYR A 111 -2.70 -6.12 11.76
C TYR A 111 -4.06 -6.78 11.93
N SER A 112 -4.27 -8.00 11.41
CA SER A 112 -5.55 -8.69 11.51
C SER A 112 -5.77 -9.30 12.90
N THR A 113 -4.82 -10.10 13.39
CA THR A 113 -5.03 -10.89 14.61
C THR A 113 -4.71 -10.11 15.87
N PHE A 114 -3.59 -9.40 15.90
CA PHE A 114 -3.13 -8.74 17.13
C PHE A 114 -3.69 -7.32 17.31
N ILE A 115 -4.08 -6.64 16.22
CA ILE A 115 -4.59 -5.27 16.28
C ILE A 115 -6.11 -5.23 16.03
N ALA A 116 -6.56 -5.67 14.85
CA ALA A 116 -7.96 -5.51 14.46
C ALA A 116 -8.92 -6.34 15.33
N GLY A 117 -8.60 -7.60 15.63
CA GLY A 117 -9.42 -8.47 16.49
C GLY A 117 -9.69 -7.86 17.88
N PRO A 118 -8.66 -7.56 18.68
CA PRO A 118 -8.86 -6.98 20.02
C PRO A 118 -9.56 -5.61 19.99
N VAL A 119 -9.28 -4.77 18.98
CA VAL A 119 -9.96 -3.48 18.82
C VAL A 119 -11.44 -3.70 18.52
N TYR A 120 -11.78 -4.62 17.62
CA TYR A 120 -13.15 -4.96 17.28
C TYR A 120 -13.92 -5.49 18.50
N ASP A 121 -13.37 -6.48 19.21
CA ASP A 121 -14.00 -7.07 20.38
C ASP A 121 -14.24 -6.05 21.49
N ARG A 122 -13.29 -5.12 21.69
CA ARG A 122 -13.43 -4.05 22.68
C ARG A 122 -14.58 -3.11 22.32
N GLN A 123 -14.77 -2.80 21.04
CA GLN A 123 -15.86 -1.92 20.61
C GLN A 123 -17.21 -2.64 20.56
N ALA A 124 -17.25 -3.92 20.16
CA ALA A 124 -18.44 -4.77 20.24
C ALA A 124 -18.98 -4.82 21.69
N ARG A 125 -18.08 -5.05 22.67
CA ARG A 125 -18.43 -5.04 24.10
C ARG A 125 -19.00 -3.71 24.56
N LYS A 126 -18.48 -2.58 24.07
CA LYS A 126 -19.03 -1.24 24.40
C LYS A 126 -20.40 -1.00 23.78
N GLN A 127 -20.67 -1.60 22.62
CA GLN A 127 -22.00 -1.58 21.98
C GLN A 127 -22.97 -2.57 22.63
N GLY A 128 -22.52 -3.42 23.56
CA GLY A 128 -23.34 -4.45 24.20
C GLY A 128 -23.74 -5.59 23.24
N SER A 129 -23.02 -5.74 22.12
CA SER A 129 -23.32 -6.72 21.07
C SER A 129 -22.15 -7.69 20.89
N SER A 130 -22.43 -8.88 20.33
CA SER A 130 -21.41 -9.81 19.84
C SER A 130 -20.77 -9.36 18.53
N THR A 131 -21.40 -8.39 17.85
CA THR A 131 -20.92 -7.77 16.62
C THR A 131 -20.70 -6.29 16.83
N CYS A 132 -19.61 -5.76 16.26
CA CYS A 132 -19.37 -4.32 16.18
C CYS A 132 -19.84 -3.82 14.81
N GLU A 133 -20.71 -2.83 14.83
CA GLU A 133 -21.17 -2.13 13.63
C GLU A 133 -20.66 -0.68 13.58
N GLY A 134 -20.37 -0.22 12.37
CA GLY A 134 -19.92 1.14 12.10
C GLY A 134 -18.41 1.30 11.97
N THR A 135 -18.02 2.53 11.67
CA THR A 135 -16.65 2.92 11.29
C THR A 135 -15.67 2.85 12.47
N ILE A 136 -16.19 2.96 13.69
CA ILE A 136 -15.44 2.90 14.95
C ILE A 136 -14.77 1.54 15.16
N CYS A 137 -15.31 0.47 14.57
CA CYS A 137 -14.81 -0.90 14.74
C CYS A 137 -13.44 -1.12 14.11
N PHE A 138 -13.18 -0.49 12.96
CA PHE A 138 -11.94 -0.64 12.19
C PHE A 138 -11.20 0.67 11.94
N GLY A 139 -11.78 1.82 12.31
CA GLY A 139 -11.20 3.14 12.06
C GLY A 139 -9.80 3.30 12.65
N THR A 140 -9.58 2.84 13.88
CA THR A 140 -8.25 2.84 14.52
C THR A 140 -7.23 2.02 13.72
N THR A 141 -7.62 0.84 13.25
CA THR A 141 -6.76 -0.02 12.43
C THR A 141 -6.40 0.68 11.11
N PHE A 142 -7.36 1.33 10.46
CA PHE A 142 -7.10 2.08 9.23
C PHE A 142 -6.19 3.30 9.46
N PHE A 143 -6.29 3.99 10.60
CA PHE A 143 -5.34 5.06 10.95
C PHE A 143 -3.92 4.53 11.18
N ILE A 144 -3.78 3.36 11.82
CA ILE A 144 -2.47 2.71 11.99
C ILE A 144 -1.87 2.36 10.63
N MET A 145 -2.66 1.75 9.74
CA MET A 145 -2.22 1.42 8.38
C MET A 145 -1.81 2.66 7.58
N ALA A 146 -2.59 3.75 7.69
CA ALA A 146 -2.24 5.02 7.06
C ALA A 146 -0.90 5.57 7.57
N ALA A 147 -0.67 5.53 8.89
CA ALA A 147 0.60 5.97 9.48
C ALA A 147 1.78 5.13 8.99
N VAL A 148 1.60 3.81 8.87
CA VAL A 148 2.62 2.90 8.32
C VAL A 148 2.91 3.22 6.86
N CYS A 149 1.90 3.50 6.04
CA CYS A 149 2.09 3.96 4.65
C CYS A 149 2.86 5.28 4.57
N VAL A 150 2.62 6.23 5.48
CA VAL A 150 3.37 7.50 5.54
C VAL A 150 4.84 7.28 5.91
N ILE A 151 5.11 6.39 6.88
CA ILE A 151 6.49 6.01 7.23
C ILE A 151 7.17 5.34 6.03
N ALA A 152 6.48 4.43 5.35
CA ALA A 152 7.00 3.78 4.15
C ALA A 152 7.31 4.80 3.04
N ALA A 153 6.43 5.78 2.82
CA ALA A 153 6.66 6.86 1.86
C ALA A 153 7.88 7.70 2.23
N ALA A 154 8.05 8.04 3.51
CA ALA A 154 9.22 8.77 3.99
C ALA A 154 10.53 7.99 3.78
N LEU A 155 10.53 6.68 4.04
CA LEU A 155 11.68 5.80 3.79
C LEU A 155 11.99 5.68 2.29
N SER A 156 10.95 5.55 1.45
CA SER A 156 11.08 5.52 -0.01
C SER A 156 11.67 6.83 -0.56
N ILE A 157 11.27 7.99 -0.02
CA ILE A 157 11.84 9.30 -0.35
C ILE A 157 13.30 9.40 0.12
N ALA A 158 13.60 8.97 1.35
CA ALA A 158 14.97 8.96 1.86
C ALA A 158 15.89 8.10 0.99
N LEU A 159 15.40 6.94 0.54
CA LEU A 159 16.11 6.07 -0.38
C LEU A 159 16.28 6.74 -1.75
N ALA A 160 15.25 7.39 -2.28
CA ALA A 160 15.31 8.17 -3.53
C ALA A 160 16.39 9.25 -3.50
N ILE A 161 16.50 9.98 -2.38
CA ILE A 161 17.51 11.03 -2.22
C ILE A 161 18.91 10.41 -2.21
N ARG A 162 19.11 9.28 -1.53
CA ARG A 162 20.41 8.59 -1.48
C ARG A 162 20.82 7.98 -2.82
N THR A 163 19.87 7.44 -3.58
CA THR A 163 20.14 6.76 -4.86
C THR A 163 20.14 7.72 -6.05
N ARG A 164 19.77 9.00 -5.85
CA ARG A 164 19.75 10.03 -6.90
C ARG A 164 21.09 10.19 -7.63
N SER A 165 22.21 10.04 -6.93
CA SER A 165 23.55 10.14 -7.52
C SER A 165 23.90 8.97 -8.44
N PHE A 166 23.33 7.79 -8.18
CA PHE A 166 23.45 6.60 -9.02
C PHE A 166 22.58 6.74 -10.27
N TYR A 167 21.31 7.13 -10.12
CA TYR A 167 20.40 7.31 -11.26
C TYR A 167 20.88 8.38 -12.24
N ARG A 168 21.44 9.51 -11.77
CA ARG A 168 22.04 10.56 -12.64
C ARG A 168 23.27 10.12 -13.45
N ARG A 169 23.88 8.98 -13.13
CA ARG A 169 25.05 8.45 -13.86
C ARG A 169 24.65 7.41 -14.90
N CYS A 170 23.52 6.73 -14.71
CA CYS A 170 23.01 5.68 -15.58
C CYS A 170 22.00 6.20 -16.61
N TYR A 171 21.31 7.31 -16.30
CA TYR A 171 20.32 8.00 -17.12
C TYR A 171 20.62 9.50 -17.15
#